data_AF-A0A355T0L9-F1
#
_entry.id   AF-A0A355T0L9-F1
#
_cell.length_a   1.000
_cell.length_b   1.000
_cell.length_c   1.000
_cell.angle_alpha   90.00
_cell.angle_beta   90.00
_cell.angle_gamma   90.00
#
_symmetry.space_group_name_H-M   'P 1'
#
loop_
_entity.id
_entity.type
_entity.pdbx_description
1 polymer ?
#
loop_
_entity_poly.entity_id
_entity_poly.type
_entity_poly.pdbx_seq_one_letter_code
_entity_poly.pdbx_strand_id
1 'polypeptide(L)'
;LLLAWWLIAAATGPEAYGVFMDVATSWFGRLVLFGYTWALIHHLLGGIRHFVWDLGKGFELGTVEWMARLSLAGSIVLTLIVWAVAYAMAGGL
;
A
#
# COMPACT_ATOMS: atom_id res chain seq x y z
N LEU A 1 4.30 -10.02 -7.18
CA LEU A 1 4.10 -10.22 -8.64
C LEU A 1 3.65 -8.95 -9.34
N LEU A 2 2.70 -8.17 -8.80
CA LEU A 2 2.24 -6.91 -9.43
C LEU A 2 3.39 -5.91 -9.70
N LEU A 3 4.26 -5.65 -8.71
CA LEU A 3 5.44 -4.80 -8.89
C LEU A 3 6.39 -5.34 -9.96
N ALA A 4 6.64 -6.65 -9.98
CA ALA A 4 7.51 -7.27 -10.97
C ALA A 4 6.92 -7.14 -12.39
N TRP A 5 5.62 -7.35 -12.56
CA TRP A 5 4.96 -7.17 -13.85
C TRP A 5 5.06 -5.71 -14.32
N TRP A 6 4.79 -4.73 -13.46
CA TRP A 6 4.96 -3.32 -13.79
C TRP A 6 6.39 -2.99 -14.26
N LEU A 7 7.41 -3.43 -13.52
CA LEU A 7 8.81 -3.18 -13.86
C LEU A 7 9.23 -3.85 -15.16
N ILE A 8 8.83 -5.11 -15.38
CA ILE A 8 9.10 -5.84 -16.62
C ILE A 8 8.41 -5.13 -17.80
N ALA A 9 7.14 -4.74 -17.65
CA ALA A 9 6.39 -4.04 -18.70
C ALA A 9 7.04 -2.69 -19.04
N ALA A 10 7.43 -1.92 -18.03
CA ALA A 10 8.13 -0.64 -18.20
C ALA A 10 9.50 -0.80 -18.90
N ALA A 11 10.23 -1.87 -18.62
CA ALA A 11 11.52 -2.16 -19.26
C ALA A 11 11.40 -2.75 -20.68
N THR A 12 10.26 -3.36 -21.01
CA THR A 12 10.06 -4.07 -22.28
C THR A 12 9.75 -3.12 -23.44
N GLY A 13 8.94 -2.09 -23.20
CA GLY A 13 8.61 -1.10 -24.22
C GLY A 13 7.16 -0.61 -24.15
N PRO A 14 6.79 0.37 -25.00
CA PRO A 14 5.49 1.04 -24.95
C PRO A 14 4.29 0.10 -25.08
N GLU A 15 4.36 -0.91 -25.94
CA GLU A 15 3.27 -1.85 -26.16
C GLU A 15 3.01 -2.71 -24.92
N ALA A 16 4.08 -3.23 -24.30
CA ALA A 16 3.97 -4.03 -23.08
C ALA A 16 3.49 -3.18 -21.89
N TYR A 17 3.97 -1.94 -21.79
CA TYR A 17 3.51 -0.99 -20.78
C TYR A 17 2.02 -0.61 -20.99
N GLY A 18 1.58 -0.46 -22.25
CA GLY A 18 0.18 -0.23 -22.60
C GLY A 18 -0.74 -1.33 -22.07
N VAL A 19 -0.37 -2.60 -22.27
CA VAL A 19 -1.13 -3.75 -21.71
C VAL A 19 -1.22 -3.68 -20.19
N PHE A 20 -0.12 -3.36 -19.50
CA PHE A 20 -0.15 -3.19 -18.05
C PHE A 20 -1.09 -2.06 -17.65
N MET A 21 -1.03 -0.92 -18.34
CA MET A 21 -1.86 0.25 -18.05
C MET A 21 -3.35 -0.05 -18.26
N ASP A 22 -3.73 -0.74 -19.33
CA ASP A 22 -5.12 -1.12 -19.59
C ASP A 22 -5.68 -1.99 -18.44
N VAL A 23 -4.89 -2.96 -17.98
CA VAL A 23 -5.29 -3.81 -16.86
C VAL A 23 -5.31 -3.02 -15.55
N ALA A 24 -4.25 -2.31 -15.22
CA ALA A 24 -4.08 -1.57 -13.97
C ALA A 24 -5.13 -0.46 -13.79
N THR A 25 -5.53 0.19 -14.87
CA THR A 25 -6.51 1.29 -14.83
C THR A 25 -7.96 0.85 -14.95
N SER A 26 -8.22 -0.42 -15.33
CA SER A 26 -9.56 -1.03 -15.27
C SER A 26 -10.14 -1.00 -13.86
N TRP A 27 -11.46 -1.10 -13.72
CA TRP A 27 -12.11 -1.11 -12.39
C TRP A 27 -11.56 -2.21 -11.48
N PHE A 28 -11.31 -3.40 -12.03
CA PHE A 28 -10.77 -4.53 -11.29
C PHE A 28 -9.28 -4.32 -10.97
N GLY A 29 -8.51 -3.79 -11.92
CA GLY A 29 -7.11 -3.42 -11.68
C GLY A 29 -6.95 -2.41 -10.56
N ARG A 30 -7.83 -1.40 -10.51
CA ARG A 30 -7.88 -0.42 -9.42
C ARG A 30 -8.22 -1.07 -8.08
N LEU A 31 -9.17 -2.01 -8.04
CA LEU A 31 -9.47 -2.76 -6.82
C LEU A 31 -8.25 -3.56 -6.33
N VAL A 32 -7.54 -4.22 -7.24
CA VAL A 32 -6.30 -4.95 -6.93
C VAL A 32 -5.20 -3.99 -6.45
N LEU A 33 -5.00 -2.86 -7.12
CA LEU A 33 -4.05 -1.83 -6.70
C LEU A 33 -4.39 -1.28 -5.32
N PHE A 34 -5.68 -1.06 -5.01
CA PHE A 34 -6.11 -0.57 -3.71
C PHE A 34 -5.71 -1.57 -2.61
N GLY A 35 -6.08 -2.84 -2.79
CA GLY A 35 -5.70 -3.92 -1.88
C GLY A 35 -4.18 -4.09 -1.78
N TYR A 36 -3.45 -3.98 -2.88
CA TYR A 36 -2.00 -4.05 -2.91
C TYR A 36 -1.36 -2.90 -2.12
N THR A 37 -1.83 -1.66 -2.29
CA THR A 37 -1.35 -0.51 -1.52
C THR A 37 -1.65 -0.65 -0.03
N TRP A 38 -2.84 -1.11 0.34
CA TRP A 38 -3.19 -1.35 1.74
C TRP A 38 -2.32 -2.44 2.36
N ALA A 39 -2.12 -3.57 1.67
CA ALA A 39 -1.28 -4.66 2.15
C ALA A 39 0.16 -4.21 2.41
N LEU A 40 0.75 -3.40 1.52
CA LEU A 40 2.10 -2.86 1.71
C LEU A 40 2.18 -1.88 2.89
N ILE A 41 1.23 -0.95 3.01
CA ILE A 41 1.19 0.02 4.12
C ILE A 41 0.96 -0.69 5.45
N HIS A 42 0.02 -1.63 5.50
CA HIS A 42 -0.25 -2.42 6.70
C HIS A 42 0.98 -3.24 7.11
N HIS A 43 1.64 -3.88 6.15
CA HIS A 43 2.88 -4.62 6.39
C HIS A 43 4.01 -3.71 6.89
N LEU A 44 4.18 -2.52 6.30
CA LEU A 44 5.17 -1.53 6.75
C LEU A 44 4.92 -1.10 8.20
N LEU A 45 3.68 -0.75 8.55
CA LEU A 45 3.33 -0.36 9.93
C LEU A 45 3.52 -1.53 10.91
N GLY A 46 3.21 -2.75 10.48
CA GLY A 46 3.55 -3.97 11.22
C GLY A 46 5.05 -4.10 11.44
N GLY A 47 5.85 -3.89 10.39
CA GLY A 47 7.32 -3.89 10.46
C GLY A 47 7.86 -2.84 11.43
N ILE A 48 7.31 -1.62 11.43
CA ILE A 48 7.69 -0.58 12.40
C ILE A 48 7.38 -1.04 13.84
N ARG A 49 6.21 -1.65 14.08
CA ARG A 49 5.89 -2.21 15.38
C ARG A 49 6.89 -3.29 15.80
N HIS A 50 7.24 -4.20 14.88
CA HIS A 50 8.26 -5.22 15.14
C HIS A 50 9.64 -4.60 15.43
N PHE A 51 10.06 -3.58 14.67
CA PHE A 51 11.29 -2.85 14.96
C PHE A 51 11.30 -2.21 16.35
N VAL A 52 10.16 -1.70 16.84
CA VAL A 52 10.06 -1.18 18.21
C VAL A 52 10.28 -2.30 19.24
N TRP A 53 9.72 -3.49 19.00
CA TRP A 53 9.91 -4.65 19.86
C TRP A 53 11.34 -5.17 19.84
N ASP A 54 12.00 -5.15 18.68
CA ASP A 54 13.42 -5.55 18.53
C ASP A 54 14.36 -4.63 19.34
N LEU A 55 13.96 -3.39 19.59
CA LEU A 55 14.67 -2.44 20.45
C LEU A 55 14.39 -2.63 21.95
N GLY A 56 13.66 -3.67 22.34
CA GLY A 56 13.33 -3.94 23.74
C GLY A 56 12.19 -3.09 24.29
N LYS A 57 11.38 -2.44 23.43
CA LYS A 57 10.36 -1.45 23.83
C LYS A 57 8.95 -1.91 23.51
N GLY A 58 7.95 -1.31 24.18
CA GLY A 58 6.54 -1.44 23.79
C GLY A 58 5.85 -2.75 24.21
N PHE A 59 6.36 -3.43 25.24
CA PHE A 59 5.84 -4.71 25.73
C PHE A 59 4.76 -4.60 26.80
N GLU A 60 4.49 -3.40 27.33
CA GLU A 60 3.35 -3.21 28.23
C GLU A 60 2.04 -3.54 27.50
N LEU A 61 1.14 -4.27 28.16
CA LEU A 61 -0.08 -4.79 27.53
C LEU A 61 -0.90 -3.68 26.84
N GLY A 62 -1.12 -2.56 27.52
CA GLY A 62 -1.84 -1.42 26.95
C GLY A 62 -1.13 -0.83 25.73
N THR A 63 0.21 -0.80 25.73
CA THR A 63 1.00 -0.34 24.59
C THR A 63 0.88 -1.29 23.40
N VAL A 64 0.96 -2.60 23.63
CA VAL A 64 0.79 -3.63 22.58
C VAL A 64 -0.59 -3.52 21.92
N GLU A 65 -1.65 -3.38 22.72
CA GLU A 65 -3.02 -3.21 22.22
C GLU A 65 -3.16 -1.93 21.39
N TRP A 66 -2.62 -0.81 21.88
CA TRP A 66 -2.65 0.45 21.16
C TRP A 66 -1.87 0.38 19.86
N MET A 67 -0.67 -0.21 19.86
CA MET A 67 0.12 -0.42 18.65
C MET A 67 -0.66 -1.25 17.61
N ALA A 68 -1.31 -2.33 18.02
CA ALA A 68 -2.11 -3.15 17.11
C ALA A 68 -3.29 -2.36 16.49
N ARG A 69 -4.04 -1.62 17.33
CA ARG A 69 -5.18 -0.79 16.87
C ARG A 69 -4.72 0.32 15.93
N LEU A 70 -3.65 1.03 16.29
CA LEU A 70 -3.09 2.12 15.49
C LEU A 70 -2.47 1.62 14.19
N SER A 71 -1.82 0.45 14.17
CA SER A 71 -1.33 -0.14 12.92
C SER A 71 -2.46 -0.42 11.94
N LEU A 72 -3.60 -0.96 12.39
CA LEU A 72 -4.75 -1.20 11.53
C LEU A 72 -5.39 0.11 11.06
N ALA A 73 -5.80 0.97 12.00
CA ALA A 73 -6.46 2.23 11.69
C ALA A 73 -5.57 3.14 10.82
N GLY A 74 -4.29 3.27 11.19
CA GLY A 74 -3.29 4.01 10.43
C GLY A 74 -3.11 3.47 9.01
N SER A 75 -3.09 2.14 8.83
CA SER A 75 -2.97 1.56 7.48
C SER A 75 -4.15 1.93 6.59
N ILE A 76 -5.37 1.95 7.13
CA ILE A 76 -6.57 2.33 6.39
C ILE A 76 -6.52 3.82 6.04
N VAL A 77 -6.26 4.68 7.02
CA VAL A 77 -6.20 6.14 6.83
C VAL A 77 -5.13 6.53 5.80
N LEU A 78 -3.91 5.99 5.93
CA LEU A 78 -2.83 6.26 4.98
C LEU A 78 -3.17 5.75 3.57
N THR A 79 -3.80 4.59 3.44
CA THR A 79 -4.26 4.10 2.13
C THR A 79 -5.27 5.06 1.49
N LEU A 80 -6.25 5.53 2.26
CA LEU A 80 -7.25 6.48 1.77
C LEU A 80 -6.61 7.82 1.36
N ILE A 81 -5.63 8.31 2.12
CA ILE A 81 -4.88 9.53 1.78
C ILE A 81 -4.14 9.34 0.45
N VAL A 82 -3.43 8.22 0.28
CA VAL A 82 -2.71 7.92 -0.98
C VAL A 82 -3.67 7.96 -2.17
N TRP A 83 -4.85 7.35 -2.04
CA TRP A 83 -5.84 7.31 -3.13
C TRP A 83 -6.50 8.67 -3.37
N ALA A 84 -6.82 9.42 -2.32
CA ALA A 84 -7.35 10.78 -2.45
C ALA A 84 -6.37 11.71 -3.17
N VAL A 85 -5.08 11.65 -2.80
CA VAL A 85 -4.02 12.42 -3.48
C VAL A 85 -3.85 11.95 -4.92
N ALA A 86 -3.84 10.65 -5.17
CA ALA A 86 -3.72 10.11 -6.53
C ALA A 86 -4.85 10.60 -7.45
N TYR A 87 -6.11 10.60 -6.96
CA TYR A 87 -7.24 11.13 -7.73
C TYR A 87 -7.19 12.64 -7.89
N ALA A 88 -6.82 13.39 -6.85
CA ALA A 88 -6.64 14.84 -6.96
C ALA A 88 -5.60 15.21 -8.02
N MET A 89 -4.47 14.51 -8.06
CA MET A 89 -3.41 14.73 -9.04
C MET A 89 -3.79 14.29 -10.45
N ALA A 90 -4.63 13.26 -10.58
CA ALA A 90 -5.14 12.77 -11.86
C ALA A 90 -6.28 13.64 -12.44
N GLY A 91 -6.68 14.72 -11.75
CA GLY A 91 -7.78 15.61 -12.16
C GLY A 91 -9.18 15.06 -11.84
N GLY A 92 -9.29 14.12 -10.89
CA GLY A 92 -10.50 13.39 -10.54
C GLY A 92 -11.15 13.78 -9.21
N LEU A 93 -11.09 15.06 -8.82
CA LEU A 93 -11.91 15.69 -7.78
C LEU A 93 -12.40 17.05 -8.26
#